data_AF-A0A401QGT6-F1
#
_entry.id   AF-A0A401QGT6-F1
#
_cell.length_a   1.000
_cell.length_b   1.000
_cell.length_c   1.000
_cell.angle_alpha   90.00
_cell.angle_beta   90.00
_cell.angle_gamma   90.00
#
_symmetry.space_group_name_H-M   'P 1'
#
loop_
_entity.id
_entity.type
_entity.pdbx_description
1 polymer ?
#
loop_
_entity_poly.entity_id
_entity_poly.type
_entity_poly.pdbx_seq_one_letter_code
_entity_poly.pdbx_strand_id
1 'polypeptide(L)' 'LGNLHDLEVGPPAPLMKNFKEFLLSLDDSVDETESVKRYNEYKIEFRRQQMQDFFLAHKDEEW' A
#
# COMPACT_ATOMS: atom_id res chain seq x y z
N LEU A 1 -8.02 3.61 33.21
CA LEU A 1 -9.15 3.62 32.26
C LEU A 1 -8.53 3.53 30.87
N GLY A 2 -8.35 2.31 30.36
CA GLY A 2 -7.76 2.10 29.03
C GLY A 2 -8.79 2.43 27.96
N ASN A 3 -8.39 3.19 26.96
CA ASN A 3 -9.25 3.56 25.84
C ASN A 3 -9.72 2.29 25.12
N LEU A 4 -11.01 1.99 25.23
CA LEU A 4 -11.69 0.90 24.51
C LEU A 4 -11.78 1.15 23.00
N HIS A 5 -11.29 2.29 22.49
CA HIS A 5 -11.32 2.67 21.08
C HIS A 5 -10.13 2.13 20.26
N ASP A 6 -9.07 1.60 20.90
CA ASP A 6 -7.89 1.08 20.20
C ASP A 6 -8.05 -0.36 19.68
N LEU A 7 -9.19 -1.03 19.94
CA LEU A 7 -9.36 -2.46 19.66
C LEU A 7 -10.10 -2.80 18.35
N GLU A 8 -10.68 -1.84 17.64
CA GLU A 8 -11.52 -2.14 16.46
C GLU A 8 -11.01 -1.53 15.14
N VAL A 9 -10.13 -0.53 15.21
CA VAL A 9 -9.51 0.01 14.01
C VAL A 9 -8.32 -0.90 13.67
N GLY A 10 -8.48 -1.74 12.66
CA GLY A 10 -7.39 -2.52 12.08
C GLY A 10 -6.18 -1.63 11.76
N PRO A 11 -4.97 -2.23 11.58
CA PRO A 11 -3.77 -1.44 11.32
C PRO A 11 -4.02 -0.44 10.17
N PRO A 12 -3.49 0.79 10.29
CA PRO A 12 -3.72 1.81 9.27
C PRO A 12 -3.32 1.28 7.90
N ALA A 13 -4.15 1.55 6.88
CA ALA A 13 -3.89 1.10 5.53
C ALA A 13 -2.47 1.53 5.12
N PRO A 14 -1.69 0.64 4.48
CA PRO A 14 -0.33 0.96 4.07
C PRO A 14 -0.33 2.19 3.17
N LEU A 15 0.70 3.03 3.31
CA LEU A 15 0.92 4.20 2.45
C LEU A 15 1.78 3.81 1.25
N MET A 16 1.46 4.40 0.08
CA MET A 16 2.24 4.18 -1.13
C MET A 16 3.61 4.86 -0.97
N LYS A 17 4.69 4.13 -1.21
CA LYS A 17 6.04 4.70 -1.27
C LYS A 17 6.11 5.74 -2.38
N ASN A 18 6.72 6.89 -2.09
CA ASN A 18 7.10 7.80 -3.16
C ASN A 18 8.28 7.21 -3.97
N PHE A 19 8.61 7.82 -5.10
CA PHE A 19 9.63 7.26 -6.00
C PHE A 19 11.00 7.10 -5.32
N LYS A 20 11.41 8.06 -4.49
CA LYS A 20 12.70 8.00 -3.78
C LYS A 20 12.74 6.84 -2.78
N GLU A 21 11.68 6.66 -2.00
CA GLU A 21 11.55 5.52 -1.07
C GLU A 21 11.49 4.17 -1.80
N PHE A 22 10.89 4.14 -2.98
CA PHE A 22 10.86 2.94 -3.83
C PHE A 22 12.24 2.57 -4.36
N LEU A 23 13.03 3.55 -4.82
CA LEU A 23 14.39 3.32 -5.30
C LEU A 23 15.30 2.70 -4.22
N LEU A 24 15.15 3.11 -2.96
CA LEU A 24 15.89 2.53 -1.84
C LEU A 24 15.59 1.04 -1.59
N SER A 25 14.56 0.48 -2.23
CA SER A 25 14.23 -0.96 -2.16
C SER A 25 14.66 -1.75 -3.39
N LEU A 26 15.25 -1.10 -4.39
CA LEU A 26 15.80 -1.77 -5.57
C LEU A 26 17.26 -2.17 -5.35
N ASP A 27 17.71 -3.12 -6.15
CA ASP A 27 19.13 -3.47 -6.25
C ASP A 27 19.90 -2.36 -6.98
N ASP A 28 21.15 -2.11 -6.58
CA ASP A 28 22.03 -1.09 -7.19
C ASP A 28 22.31 -1.36 -8.68
N SER A 29 22.10 -2.58 -9.17
CA SER A 29 22.24 -2.93 -10.58
C SER A 29 21.08 -2.45 -11.46
N VAL A 30 19.99 -1.94 -10.87
CA VAL A 30 18.79 -1.55 -11.62
C VAL A 30 18.99 -0.17 -12.23
N ASP A 31 18.88 -0.07 -13.55
CA ASP A 31 19.02 1.19 -14.25
C ASP A 31 17.78 2.11 -14.12
N GLU A 32 17.92 3.35 -14.57
CA GLU A 32 16.88 4.37 -14.50
C GLU A 32 15.61 3.98 -15.28
N THR A 33 15.77 3.39 -16.45
CA THR A 33 14.63 3.04 -17.32
C THR A 33 13.80 1.94 -16.68
N GLU A 34 14.48 0.93 -16.15
CA GLU A 34 13.82 -0.16 -15.44
C GLU A 34 13.20 0.30 -14.12
N SER A 35 13.86 1.21 -13.39
CA SER A 35 13.32 1.81 -12.17
C SER A 35 11.99 2.51 -12.40
N VAL A 36 11.86 3.29 -13.48
CA VAL A 36 10.60 3.97 -13.84
C VAL A 36 9.51 2.95 -14.20
N LYS A 37 9.83 1.92 -14.98
CA LYS A 37 8.89 0.86 -15.33
C LYS A 37 8.37 0.14 -14.08
N ARG A 38 9.27 -0.32 -13.23
CA ARG A 38 8.92 -1.04 -11.99
C ARG A 38 8.13 -0.17 -11.02
N TYR A 39 8.44 1.13 -10.92
CA TYR A 39 7.64 2.04 -10.08
C TYR A 39 6.22 2.24 -10.63
N ASN A 40 6.06 2.30 -11.96
CA ASN A 40 4.72 2.36 -12.57
C ASN A 40 3.90 1.10 -12.29
N GLU A 41 4.53 -0.08 -12.40
CA GLU A 41 3.91 -1.36 -12.04
C GLU A 41 3.55 -1.41 -10.55
N TYR A 42 4.47 -1.01 -9.67
CA TYR A 42 4.24 -0.90 -8.23
C TYR A 42 3.01 -0.04 -7.89
N LYS A 43 2.88 1.14 -8.51
CA LYS A 43 1.72 2.02 -8.29
C LYS A 43 0.39 1.36 -8.67
N ILE A 44 0.38 0.57 -9.74
CA ILE A 44 -0.83 -0.12 -10.22
C ILE A 44 -1.20 -1.22 -9.23
N GLU A 45 -0.25 -2.08 -8.88
CA GLU A 45 -0.47 -3.18 -7.94
C GLU A 45 -0.88 -2.70 -6.56
N PHE A 46 -0.25 -1.64 -6.06
CA PHE A 46 -0.61 -1.07 -4.77
C PHE A 46 -2.06 -0.54 -4.75
N ARG A 47 -2.50 0.16 -5.79
CA ARG A 47 -3.91 0.60 -5.88
C ARG A 47 -4.86 -0.58 -5.98
N ARG A 48 -4.49 -1.62 -6.73
CA ARG A 48 -5.28 -2.85 -6.84
C ARG A 48 -5.44 -3.50 -5.47
N GLN A 49 -4.36 -3.59 -4.70
CA GLN A 49 -4.39 -4.14 -3.34
C GLN A 49 -5.24 -3.28 -2.40
N GLN A 50 -5.07 -1.96 -2.39
CA GLN A 50 -5.88 -1.08 -1.55
C GLN A 50 -7.39 -1.21 -1.83
N MET A 51 -7.78 -1.34 -3.11
CA MET A 51 -9.19 -1.55 -3.46
C MET A 51 -9.70 -2.93 -3.03
N GLN A 52 -8.87 -3.97 -3.15
CA GLN A 52 -9.20 -5.30 -2.67
C GLN A 52 -9.37 -5.31 -1.14
N ASP A 53 -8.44 -4.71 -0.41
CA ASP A 53 -8.45 -4.65 1.06
C ASP A 53 -9.66 -3.85 1.55
N PHE A 54 -9.94 -2.71 0.91
CA PHE A 54 -11.14 -1.92 1.21
C PHE A 54 -12.40 -2.75 0.98
N PHE A 55 -12.53 -3.42 -0.16
CA PHE A 55 -13.68 -4.28 -0.44
C PHE A 55 -13.82 -5.39 0.61
N LEU A 56 -12.76 -6.14 0.91
CA LEU A 56 -12.81 -7.24 1.88
C LEU A 56 -13.16 -6.78 3.30
N ALA A 57 -12.72 -5.58 3.70
CA ALA A 57 -13.01 -5.02 5.01
C ALA A 57 -14.48 -4.62 5.17
N HIS A 58 -15.14 -4.17 4.10
CA HIS A 58 -16.50 -3.60 4.16
C HIS A 58 -17.56 -4.46 3.43
N LYS A 59 -17.19 -5.62 2.85
CA LYS A 59 -18.08 -6.43 1.99
C LYS A 59 -19.35 -6.96 2.67
N ASP A 60 -19.34 -7.06 3.99
CA ASP A 60 -20.45 -7.61 4.79
C ASP A 60 -21.23 -6.52 5.52
N GLU A 61 -20.88 -5.25 5.33
CA GLU A 61 -21.57 -4.13 5.97
C GLU A 61 -22.90 -3.81 5.25
N GLU A 62 -23.93 -3.42 6.01
CA GLU A 62 -25.28 -3.15 5.49
C GLU A 62 -25.53 -1.67 5.13
N TRP A 63 -24.50 -0.87 4.83
CA TRP A 63 -24.61 0.59 4.58
C TRP A 63 -25.16 0.98 3.21
#